data_AF-A0A356X2X5-F1
#
_entry.id   AF-A0A356X2X5-F1
#
_cell.length_a   1.000
_cell.length_b   1.000
_cell.length_c   1.000
_cell.angle_alpha   90.00
_cell.angle_beta   90.00
_cell.angle_gamma   90.00
#
_symmetry.space_group_name_H-M   'P 1'
#
loop_
_entity.id
_entity.type
_entity.pdbx_description
1 polymer ?
#
loop_
_entity_poly.entity_id
_entity_poly.type
_entity_poly.pdbx_seq_one_letter_code
_entity_poly.pdbx_strand_id
1 'polypeptide(L)' 'MIHNYQSHSLHSLANTFISEASASGHANPLEPVWVIVQNNEIKEWLSLEWAKESGIAGNFKFIFPSE' A
#
# COMPACT_ATOMS: atom_id res chain seq x y z
N MET A 1 17.19 -5.23 0.99
CA MET A 1 16.77 -6.62 1.28
C MET A 1 15.34 -6.76 0.77
N ILE A 2 15.01 -7.84 0.07
CA ILE A 2 13.68 -8.05 -0.50
C ILE A 2 12.91 -8.99 0.44
N HIS A 3 11.77 -8.53 0.93
CA HIS A 3 10.86 -9.34 1.75
C HIS A 3 9.75 -9.91 0.86
N ASN A 4 9.46 -11.21 1.01
CA ASN A 4 8.38 -11.88 0.29
C ASN A 4 7.30 -12.32 1.28
N TYR A 5 6.08 -11.83 1.10
CA TYR A 5 4.94 -12.10 1.97
C TYR A 5 3.95 -13.02 1.25
N GLN A 6 3.44 -14.02 1.96
CA GLN A 6 2.48 -14.99 1.44
C GLN A 6 1.25 -15.06 2.34
N SER A 7 0.07 -15.15 1.73
CA SER A 7 -1.21 -15.24 2.44
C SER A 7 -2.26 -15.88 1.54
N HIS A 8 -3.27 -16.49 2.14
CA HIS A 8 -4.46 -16.97 1.44
C HIS A 8 -5.52 -15.87 1.23
N SER A 9 -5.29 -14.67 1.74
CA SER A 9 -6.19 -13.52 1.63
C SER A 9 -5.41 -12.27 1.26
N LEU A 10 -5.86 -11.61 0.18
CA LEU A 10 -5.34 -10.31 -0.23
C LEU A 10 -5.56 -9.24 0.85
N HIS A 11 -6.69 -9.30 1.55
CA HIS A 11 -7.00 -8.39 2.65
C HIS A 11 -5.97 -8.52 3.80
N SER A 12 -5.54 -9.74 4.13
CA SER A 12 -4.48 -9.95 5.13
C SER A 12 -3.12 -9.39 4.70
N LEU A 13 -2.80 -9.45 3.39
CA LEU A 13 -1.59 -8.82 2.85
C LEU A 13 -1.70 -7.29 2.89
N ALA A 14 -2.86 -6.74 2.53
CA ALA A 14 -3.12 -5.31 2.58
C ALA A 14 -2.98 -4.77 4.02
N ASN A 15 -3.55 -5.44 5.02
CA ASN A 15 -3.44 -5.01 6.41
C ASN A 15 -1.98 -5.05 6.92
N THR A 16 -1.23 -6.09 6.56
CA THR A 16 0.20 -6.17 6.87
C THR A 16 0.97 -5.03 6.22
N PHE A 17 0.72 -4.77 4.93
CA PHE A 17 1.31 -3.67 4.19
C PHE A 17 0.98 -2.30 4.82
N ILE A 18 -0.27 -2.05 5.18
CA ILE A 18 -0.72 -0.80 5.82
C ILE A 18 -0.01 -0.59 7.15
N SER A 19 0.05 -1.65 7.97
CA SER A 19 0.71 -1.62 9.27
C SER A 19 2.20 -1.33 9.14
N GLU A 20 2.91 -2.02 8.24
CA GLU A 20 4.35 -1.81 8.03
C GLU A 20 4.65 -0.42 7.46
N ALA A 21 3.88 0.04 6.48
CA ALA A 21 4.07 1.36 5.87
C ALA A 21 3.73 2.52 6.81
N SER A 22 2.81 2.30 7.77
CA SER A 22 2.52 3.27 8.84
C SER A 22 3.56 3.24 9.97
N ALA A 23 4.03 2.04 10.36
CA ALA A 23 5.00 1.86 11.43
C ALA A 23 6.42 2.31 11.04
N SER A 24 6.74 2.30 9.74
CA SER A 24 8.05 2.71 9.23
C SER A 24 8.33 4.21 9.35
N GLY A 25 7.39 5.00 9.89
CA GLY A 25 7.66 6.35 10.39
C GLY A 25 8.40 7.19 9.36
N HIS A 26 7.79 7.38 8.19
CA HIS A 26 8.37 8.24 7.16
C HIS A 26 8.67 9.61 7.80
N ALA A 27 9.95 9.98 7.82
CA ALA A 27 10.41 11.23 8.44
C ALA A 27 9.74 12.46 7.81
N ASN A 28 9.22 12.31 6.59
CA ASN A 28 8.44 13.32 5.90
C ASN A 28 7.04 12.77 5.54
N PRO A 29 5.95 13.35 6.08
CA PRO A 29 4.59 12.93 5.76
C PRO A 29 4.16 13.20 4.31
N LEU A 30 4.96 13.95 3.53
CA LEU A 30 4.73 14.28 2.13
C LEU A 30 5.57 13.43 1.15
N GLU A 31 6.38 12.49 1.66
CA GLU A 31 7.14 11.59 0.80
C GLU A 31 6.24 10.50 0.22
N PRO A 32 6.19 10.31 -1.12
CA PRO A 32 5.24 9.39 -1.72
C PRO A 32 5.62 7.93 -1.45
N VAL A 33 4.63 7.14 -1.03
CA VAL A 33 4.76 5.69 -0.91
C VAL A 33 4.51 5.06 -2.27
N TRP A 34 5.53 4.42 -2.82
CA TRP A 34 5.45 3.76 -4.13
C TRP A 34 4.85 2.38 -3.99
N VAL A 35 3.83 2.11 -4.78
CA VAL A 35 3.13 0.82 -4.78
C VAL A 35 3.00 0.32 -6.20
N ILE A 36 3.52 -0.88 -6.45
CA ILE A 36 3.40 -1.53 -7.74
C ILE A 36 2.09 -2.32 -7.75
N VAL A 37 1.22 -2.05 -8.72
CA VAL A 37 -0.08 -2.71 -8.86
C VAL A 37 -0.25 -3.24 -10.28
N GLN A 38 -1.01 -4.31 -10.45
CA GLN A 38 -1.21 -4.92 -11.76
C GLN A 38 -2.29 -4.23 -12.61
N ASN A 39 -3.24 -3.55 -11.97
CA ASN A 39 -4.37 -2.92 -12.63
C ASN A 39 -4.98 -1.80 -11.76
N ASN A 40 -5.97 -1.10 -12.32
CA ASN A 40 -6.62 0.02 -11.64
C ASN A 40 -7.56 -0.44 -10.52
N GLU A 41 -8.17 -1.61 -10.64
CA GLU A 41 -9.09 -2.17 -9.65
C GLU A 41 -8.38 -2.39 -8.31
N ILE A 42 -7.16 -2.94 -8.34
CA ILE A 42 -6.34 -3.14 -7.13
C ILE A 42 -5.90 -1.81 -6.54
N LYS A 43 -5.57 -0.82 -7.37
CA LYS A 43 -5.26 0.54 -6.91
C LYS A 43 -6.42 1.15 -6.12
N GLU A 44 -7.62 1.12 -6.70
CA GLU A 44 -8.81 1.69 -6.06
C GLU A 44 -9.17 0.93 -4.78
N TRP A 45 -9.17 -0.40 -4.84
CA TRP A 45 -9.44 -1.24 -3.68
C TRP A 45 -8.44 -0.98 -2.55
N LEU A 46 -7.14 -0.98 -2.82
CA LEU A 46 -6.11 -0.74 -1.79
C LEU A 46 -6.22 0.67 -1.19
N SER A 47 -6.55 1.66 -2.01
CA SER A 47 -6.78 3.03 -1.54
C SER A 47 -7.95 3.09 -0.55
N LEU A 48 -9.03 2.36 -0.82
CA LEU A 48 -10.17 2.28 0.10
C LEU A 48 -9.82 1.53 1.40
N GLU A 49 -9.12 0.41 1.31
CA GLU A 49 -8.70 -0.36 2.50
C GLU A 49 -7.75 0.47 3.38
N TRP A 50 -6.81 1.19 2.79
CA TRP A 50 -5.94 2.10 3.52
C TRP A 50 -6.73 3.22 4.21
N ALA A 51 -7.67 3.84 3.49
CA ALA A 51 -8.48 4.92 4.06
C ALA A 51 -9.35 4.45 5.23
N LYS A 52 -9.80 3.18 5.23
CA LYS A 52 -10.53 2.60 6.36
C LYS A 52 -9.65 2.48 7.61
N GLU A 53 -8.42 2.01 7.45
CA GLU A 53 -7.51 1.78 8.58
C GLU A 53 -6.82 3.07 9.06
N SER A 54 -6.45 3.97 8.16
CA SER A 54 -5.69 5.20 8.45
C SER A 54 -6.55 6.47 8.50
N GLY A 55 -7.85 6.38 8.20
CA GLY A 55 -8.78 7.52 8.10
C GLY A 55 -8.67 8.34 6.80
N ILE A 56 -7.52 8.29 6.12
CA ILE A 56 -7.29 8.90 4.80
C ILE A 56 -6.31 8.05 3.99
N ALA A 57 -6.54 7.93 2.69
CA ALA A 57 -5.55 7.43 1.74
C ALA A 57 -4.99 8.60 0.93
N GLY A 58 -3.73 8.93 1.20
CA GLY A 58 -3.04 10.02 0.54
C GLY A 58 -1.59 9.65 0.30
N ASN A 59 -0.94 10.37 -0.61
CA ASN A 59 0.49 10.27 -0.83
C ASN A 59 0.98 8.89 -1.36
N PHE A 60 0.09 8.12 -2.00
CA PHE A 60 0.49 6.93 -2.75
C PHE A 60 0.81 7.25 -4.20
N LYS A 61 1.90 6.69 -4.70
CA LYS A 61 2.22 6.67 -6.12
C LYS A 61 2.15 5.24 -6.65
N PHE A 62 1.05 4.97 -7.33
CA PHE A 62 0.80 3.69 -7.98
C PHE A 62 1.47 3.65 -9.35
N ILE A 63 2.25 2.59 -9.60
CA ILE A 63 2.89 2.33 -10.89
C ILE A 63 2.55 0.92 -11.38
N PHE A 64 2.58 0.74 -12.69
CA PHE A 64 2.46 -0.58 -13.29
C PHE A 64 3.84 -1.24 -13.44
N PRO A 65 3.95 -2.58 -13.39
CA PRO A 65 5.24 -3.27 -13.51
C PRO A 65 6.02 -2.97 -14.80
N SER A 66 5.34 -2.46 -15.84
CA SER A 66 5.90 -2.17 -17.15
C SER A 66 6.16 -0.68 -17.43
N GLU A 67 5.81 0.22 -16.50
CA GLU A 67 6.23 1.63 -16.55
C GLU A 67 7.70 1.78 -16.11
#